data_AF-A0A832C545-F1
#
_entry.id   AF-A0A832C545-F1
#
_cell.length_a   1.000
_cell.length_b   1.000
_cell.length_c   1.000
_cell.angle_alpha   90.00
_cell.angle_beta   90.00
_cell.angle_gamma   90.00
#
_symmetry.space_group_name_H-M   'P 1'
#
loop_
_entity.id
_entity.type
_entity.pdbx_description
1 polymer ?
#
loop_
_entity_poly.entity_id
_entity_poly.type
_entity_poly.pdbx_seq_one_letter_code
_entity_poly.pdbx_strand_id
1 'polypeptide(L)' 'MVSILFITNNEHKVEEANRILSPFGIRLEMSPQKKVEIQSDSLVRIARYAALTAAKKLK' A
#
# COMPACT_ATOMS: atom_id res chain seq x y z
N MET A 1 -6.98 -0.77 17.32
CA MET A 1 -7.20 -0.90 15.87
C MET A 1 -6.37 0.17 15.17
N VAL A 2 -5.52 -0.21 14.22
CA VAL A 2 -4.60 0.69 13.52
C VAL A 2 -5.04 0.81 12.06
N SER A 3 -5.09 2.03 11.52
CA SER A 3 -5.38 2.27 10.10
C SER A 3 -4.08 2.58 9.35
N ILE A 4 -3.90 1.96 8.19
CA ILE A 4 -2.72 2.14 7.33
C ILE A 4 -3.20 2.43 5.90
N LEU A 5 -2.63 3.46 5.28
CA LEU A 5 -2.89 3.75 3.87
C LEU A 5 -2.23 2.70 2.98
N PHE A 6 -3.00 2.11 2.08
CA PHE A 6 -2.53 1.19 1.06
C PHE A 6 -2.58 1.85 -0.32
N ILE A 7 -1.39 2.14 -0.86
CA ILE A 7 -1.24 2.86 -2.12
C ILE A 7 -1.46 1.90 -3.31
N THR A 8 -2.70 1.87 -3.81
CA THR A 8 -3.10 1.04 -4.95
C THR A 8 -4.39 1.60 -5.57
N ASN A 9 -4.56 1.36 -6.87
CA ASN A 9 -5.83 1.62 -7.58
C ASN A 9 -6.67 0.34 -7.75
N ASN A 10 -6.18 -0.79 -7.25
CA ASN A 10 -6.86 -2.07 -7.33
C ASN A 10 -7.58 -2.33 -6.00
N GLU A 11 -8.91 -2.19 -6.01
CA GLU A 11 -9.78 -2.41 -4.86
C GLU A 11 -9.72 -3.86 -4.35
N HIS A 12 -9.66 -4.84 -5.26
CA HIS A 12 -9.58 -6.25 -4.89
C HIS A 12 -8.34 -6.56 -4.05
N LYS A 13 -7.19 -5.92 -4.33
CA LYS A 13 -5.98 -6.06 -3.49
C LYS A 13 -6.20 -5.54 -2.07
N VAL A 14 -7.00 -4.47 -1.92
CA VAL A 14 -7.31 -3.90 -0.61
C VAL A 14 -8.25 -4.81 0.16
N GLU A 15 -9.23 -5.41 -0.51
CA GLU A 15 -10.13 -6.40 0.09
C GLU A 15 -9.38 -7.64 0.56
N GLU A 16 -8.55 -8.24 -0.31
CA GLU A 16 -7.73 -9.42 0.02
C GLU A 16 -6.84 -9.16 1.23
N ALA A 17 -6.12 -8.04 1.22
CA ALA A 17 -5.23 -7.68 2.31
C ALA A 17 -5.99 -7.39 3.62
N ASN A 18 -7.15 -6.73 3.56
CA ASN A 18 -7.99 -6.52 4.74
C ASN A 18 -8.56 -7.82 5.33
N ARG A 19 -8.91 -8.81 4.49
CA ARG A 19 -9.34 -10.14 4.97
C ARG A 19 -8.25 -10.82 5.79
N ILE A 20 -6.98 -10.65 5.40
CA ILE A 20 -5.83 -11.22 6.11
C ILE A 20 -5.48 -10.41 7.36
N LEU A 21 -5.55 -9.08 7.31
CA LEU A 21 -5.02 -8.20 8.34
C LEU A 21 -6.03 -7.81 9.44
N SER A 22 -7.32 -7.86 9.14
CA SER A 22 -8.37 -7.49 10.10
C SER A 22 -8.36 -8.31 11.40
N PRO A 23 -8.05 -9.62 11.43
CA PRO A 23 -7.94 -10.36 12.70
C PRO A 23 -6.83 -9.84 13.62
N PHE A 24 -5.82 -9.16 13.06
CA PHE A 24 -4.73 -8.54 13.81
C PHE A 24 -5.05 -7.09 14.24
N GLY A 25 -6.28 -6.62 14.01
CA GLY A 25 -6.70 -5.25 14.33
C GLY A 25 -6.08 -4.19 13.43
N ILE A 26 -5.60 -4.57 12.24
CA ILE A 26 -5.05 -3.67 11.22
C ILE A 26 -6.09 -3.51 10.11
N ARG A 27 -6.41 -2.27 9.77
CA ARG A 27 -7.28 -1.91 8.64
C ARG A 27 -6.47 -1.19 7.58
N LEU A 28 -6.63 -1.60 6.32
CA LEU A 28 -6.05 -0.91 5.18
C LEU A 28 -7.10 -0.02 4.51
N GLU A 29 -6.71 1.23 4.24
CA GLU A 29 -7.52 2.20 3.51
C GLU A 29 -6.89 2.47 2.14
N MET A 30 -7.69 2.33 1.09
CA MET A 30 -7.20 2.54 -0.28
C MET A 30 -6.83 4.00 -0.49
N SER A 31 -5.64 4.25 -1.01
CA SER A 31 -5.22 5.56 -1.50
C SER A 31 -4.90 5.47 -2.99
N PRO A 32 -5.80 5.96 -3.88
CA PRO A 32 -5.66 5.81 -5.33
C PRO A 32 -4.68 6.83 -5.95
N GLN A 33 -3.56 7.08 -5.28
CA GLN A 33 -2.53 7.98 -5.79
C GLN A 33 -1.69 7.31 -6.89
N LYS A 34 -1.25 8.11 -7.87
CA LYS A 34 -0.20 7.70 -8.81
C LYS A 34 1.10 7.43 -8.04
N LYS A 35 1.35 6.15 -7.75
CA LYS A 35 2.61 5.67 -7.17
C LYS A 35 3.74 5.78 -8.19
N VAL A 36 4.97 5.98 -7.70
CA VAL A 36 6.16 5.96 -8.54
C VAL A 36 6.56 4.51 -8.77
N GLU A 37 6.56 4.08 -10.03
CA GLU A 37 6.99 2.75 -10.44
C GLU A 37 8.42 2.84 -10.99
N ILE A 38 9.37 2.37 -10.19
CA ILE A 38 10.77 2.28 -10.59
C ILE A 38 11.01 1.02 -11.42
N GLN A 39 11.92 1.09 -12.38
CA GLN A 39 12.42 -0.11 -13.04
C GLN A 39 13.39 -0.83 -12.09
N SER A 40 13.10 -2.10 -11.82
CA SER A 40 13.92 -2.98 -11.00
C SER A 40 13.43 -4.41 -11.15
N ASP A 41 14.33 -5.38 -11.11
CA ASP A 41 13.94 -6.80 -11.13
C ASP A 41 13.50 -7.32 -9.74
N SER A 42 13.56 -6.47 -8.71
CA SER A 42 13.16 -6.80 -7.34
C SER A 42 11.82 -6.19 -6.98
N LEU A 43 10.80 -7.04 -6.80
CA LEU A 43 9.48 -6.64 -6.33
C LEU A 43 9.53 -5.93 -4.98
N VAL A 44 10.40 -6.38 -4.07
CA VAL A 44 10.59 -5.76 -2.76
C VAL A 44 11.09 -4.32 -2.92
N ARG A 45 12.05 -4.10 -3.83
CA ARG A 45 12.57 -2.75 -4.10
C ARG A 45 11.50 -1.83 -4.68
N ILE A 46 10.70 -2.33 -5.62
CA ILE A 46 9.58 -1.59 -6.22
C ILE A 46 8.57 -1.19 -5.12
N ALA A 47 8.11 -2.16 -4.32
CA ALA A 47 7.10 -1.92 -3.28
C ALA A 47 7.61 -0.94 -2.21
N ARG A 48 8.84 -1.12 -1.72
CA ARG A 48 9.45 -0.24 -0.72
C ARG A 48 9.60 1.18 -1.23
N TYR A 49 10.08 1.35 -2.46
CA TYR A 49 10.27 2.67 -3.05
C TYR A 49 8.94 3.42 -3.23
N ALA A 50 7.91 2.71 -3.71
CA ALA A 50 6.57 3.28 -3.88
C ALA A 50 5.99 3.75 -2.53
N ALA A 51 6.05 2.90 -1.50
CA ALA A 51 5.52 3.22 -0.17
C ALA A 51 6.25 4.41 0.49
N LEU A 52 7.59 4.42 0.48
CA LEU A 52 8.38 5.51 1.07
C LEU A 52 8.16 6.83 0.34
N THR A 53 8.10 6.79 -0.99
CA THR A 53 7.86 7.99 -1.79
C THR A 53 6.46 8.55 -1.55
N ALA A 54 5.44 7.70 -1.47
CA ALA A 54 4.09 8.12 -1.16
C ALA A 54 3.97 8.71 0.25
N ALA A 55 4.58 8.07 1.26
CA ALA A 55 4.57 8.57 2.63
C ALA A 55 5.21 9.97 2.78
N LYS A 56 6.20 10.31 1.93
CA LYS A 56 6.78 11.65 1.90
C LYS A 56 5.85 12.71 1.29
N LYS A 57 4.98 12.33 0.36
CA LYS A 57 4.02 13.23 -0.31
C LYS A 57 2.72 13.41 0.47
N LEU A 58 2.38 12.43 1.30
CA LEU A 58 1.15 12.37 2.10
C LEU A 58 1.31 12.97 3.51
N LYS A 59 2.52 13.42 3.87
CA LYS A 59 2.77 14.27 5.04
C LYS A 59 2.40 15.71 4.73
#